data_AF-A0A3P4ARV0-F1
#
_entry.id   AF-A0A3P4ARV0-F1
#
_cell.length_a   1.000
_cell.length_b   1.000
_cell.length_c   1.000
_cell.angle_alpha   90.00
_cell.angle_beta   90.00
_cell.angle_gamma   90.00
#
_symmetry.space_group_name_H-M   'P 1'
#
loop_
_entity.id
_entity.type
_entity.pdbx_description
1 polymer ?
#
loop_
_entity_poly.entity_id
_entity_poly.type
_entity_poly.pdbx_seq_one_letter_code
_entity_poly.pdbx_strand_id
1 'polypeptide(L)'
;MLVAFVHDWLTAYAGAEKVLEAALELYPTAPIYTLVYQQESFKGTRIAEHPVHTSFIERLPKGREKYRAYLPLMPLAIEQFDLSGYDVVISSSHAVAKGVLTRADQLHISYVHTPIRYAWDLQFQYLKEAGIERGLKSAIARAILHYIRLWDVASSNRVDVFVANSHYVAQRIWKMYRREAQVIYPPVDVDRFTPKGQREDFYLTVSRFVPYKKIDLIVEAFTRLGLPLVVIGDGPDFNKVKRIAGPNVQLLGYQPDTVVKDYMERCKAFVFAADEDFGITPVEAQAAGAPVIAYGRGGVTETVLHGETGLFFQEQTVESLLATVRAFESGEYQFDPERLRQNAERFSKKRFQHEFAELVEREWAKFTRVRGGR
;
A
#
# COMPACT_ATOMS: atom_id res chain seq x y z
N MET A 1 18.62 -23.24 -1.60
CA MET A 1 18.07 -21.93 -1.97
C MET A 1 18.08 -21.05 -0.73
N LEU A 2 19.09 -20.21 -0.61
CA LEU A 2 19.18 -19.17 0.41
C LEU A 2 18.48 -17.91 -0.10
N VAL A 3 17.59 -17.35 0.71
CA VAL A 3 16.75 -16.21 0.35
C VAL A 3 17.09 -15.01 1.24
N ALA A 4 17.20 -13.82 0.65
CA ALA A 4 17.26 -12.55 1.36
C ALA A 4 16.13 -11.63 0.94
N PHE A 5 15.57 -10.91 1.90
CA PHE A 5 14.59 -9.86 1.66
C PHE A 5 15.23 -8.48 1.67
N VAL A 6 14.77 -7.62 0.77
CA VAL A 6 15.14 -6.20 0.73
C VAL A 6 13.87 -5.38 0.83
N HIS A 7 13.82 -4.42 1.75
CA HIS A 7 12.66 -3.55 1.96
C HIS A 7 13.11 -2.10 2.10
N ASP A 8 12.37 -1.14 1.54
CA ASP A 8 12.84 0.26 1.44
C ASP A 8 13.26 0.87 2.79
N TRP A 9 12.35 0.84 3.76
CA TRP A 9 12.59 1.30 5.12
C TRP A 9 11.55 0.66 6.04
N LEU A 10 11.94 0.30 7.26
CA LEU A 10 11.04 -0.24 8.26
C LEU A 10 10.80 0.82 9.33
N THR A 11 9.89 1.77 9.07
CA THR A 11 9.59 2.87 10.02
C THR A 11 8.20 2.78 10.66
N ALA A 12 7.24 2.16 9.98
CA ALA A 12 5.88 2.01 10.47
C ALA A 12 5.28 0.75 9.88
N TYR A 13 4.39 0.09 10.62
CA TYR A 13 3.70 -1.09 10.13
C TYR A 13 2.49 -0.66 9.28
N ALA A 14 2.56 -0.86 7.96
CA ALA A 14 1.51 -0.53 7.01
C ALA A 14 1.38 -1.62 5.93
N GLY A 15 0.74 -1.32 4.79
CA GLY A 15 0.41 -2.32 3.78
C GLY A 15 1.64 -3.02 3.15
N ALA A 16 2.74 -2.29 2.93
CA ALA A 16 3.95 -2.88 2.37
C ALA A 16 4.62 -3.84 3.37
N GLU A 17 4.54 -3.49 4.66
CA GLU A 17 5.07 -4.30 5.76
C GLU A 17 4.20 -5.54 6.01
N LYS A 18 2.86 -5.46 5.87
CA LYS A 18 1.98 -6.64 5.87
C LYS A 18 2.35 -7.65 4.78
N VAL A 19 2.70 -7.16 3.58
CA VAL A 19 3.18 -8.02 2.48
C VAL A 19 4.52 -8.66 2.83
N LEU A 20 5.48 -7.86 3.31
CA LEU A 20 6.79 -8.35 3.73
C LEU A 20 6.64 -9.44 4.81
N GLU A 21 5.82 -9.18 5.83
CA GLU A 21 5.57 -10.11 6.93
C GLU A 21 5.01 -11.45 6.44
N ALA A 22 3.96 -11.41 5.61
CA ALA A 22 3.37 -12.63 5.07
C ALA A 22 4.34 -13.43 4.19
N ALA A 23 5.24 -12.75 3.48
CA ALA A 23 6.29 -13.40 2.69
C ALA A 23 7.39 -13.99 3.57
N LEU A 24 7.79 -13.31 4.64
CA LEU A 24 8.80 -13.79 5.60
C LEU A 24 8.35 -15.05 6.35
N GLU A 25 7.04 -15.21 6.59
CA GLU A 25 6.49 -16.45 7.17
C GLU A 25 6.77 -17.70 6.32
N LEU A 26 6.98 -17.54 5.00
CA LEU A 26 7.40 -18.63 4.11
C LEU A 26 8.90 -18.92 4.20
N TYR A 27 9.69 -17.99 4.73
CA TYR A 27 11.15 -18.07 4.84
C TYR A 27 11.65 -17.65 6.23
N PRO A 28 11.37 -18.43 7.29
CA PRO A 28 11.58 -18.01 8.69
C PRO A 28 13.02 -17.63 9.06
N THR A 29 14.01 -18.02 8.27
CA THR A 29 15.43 -17.72 8.50
C THR A 29 15.99 -16.62 7.60
N ALA A 30 15.19 -16.07 6.68
CA ALA A 30 15.67 -15.10 5.70
C ALA A 30 15.94 -13.74 6.37
N PRO A 31 17.13 -13.13 6.16
CA PRO A 31 17.42 -11.80 6.69
C PRO A 31 16.73 -10.71 5.87
N ILE A 32 16.55 -9.55 6.52
CA ILE A 32 15.98 -8.34 5.92
C ILE A 32 17.05 -7.27 5.79
N TYR A 33 17.21 -6.73 4.60
CA TYR A 33 18.06 -5.57 4.30
C TYR A 33 17.19 -4.34 4.07
N THR A 34 17.46 -3.24 4.78
CA THR A 34 16.60 -2.05 4.70
C THR A 34 17.37 -0.75 4.95
N LEU A 35 16.92 0.38 4.41
CA LEU A 35 17.67 1.62 4.60
C LEU A 35 17.77 2.03 6.07
N VAL A 36 16.66 1.94 6.81
CA VAL A 36 16.53 2.30 8.22
C VAL A 36 15.51 1.40 8.92
N TYR A 37 15.70 1.16 10.22
CA TYR A 37 14.81 0.33 11.03
C TYR A 37 14.43 1.00 12.36
N GLN A 38 13.13 1.20 12.58
CA GLN A 38 12.54 1.65 13.84
C GLN A 38 11.92 0.44 14.57
N GLN A 39 12.74 -0.29 15.33
CA GLN A 39 12.37 -1.56 15.96
C GLN A 39 11.07 -1.51 16.78
N GLU A 40 10.84 -0.44 17.54
CA GLU A 40 9.62 -0.29 18.36
C GLU A 40 8.32 -0.35 17.55
N SER A 41 8.35 0.12 16.29
CA SER A 41 7.18 0.09 15.38
C SER A 41 6.80 -1.33 14.94
N PHE A 42 7.65 -2.33 15.20
CA PHE A 42 7.49 -3.72 14.75
C PHE A 42 7.44 -4.71 15.91
N LYS A 43 7.39 -4.24 17.16
CA LYS A 43 7.32 -5.10 18.33
C LYS A 43 6.08 -5.99 18.26
N GLY A 44 6.26 -7.31 18.37
CA GLY A 44 5.18 -8.30 18.30
C GLY A 44 4.75 -8.68 16.88
N THR A 45 5.44 -8.18 15.85
CA THR A 45 5.25 -8.60 14.45
C THR A 45 6.30 -9.66 14.09
N ARG A 46 6.04 -10.48 13.08
CA ARG A 46 7.03 -11.48 12.60
C ARG A 46 8.27 -10.80 12.05
N ILE A 47 8.17 -9.58 11.50
CA ILE A 47 9.34 -8.82 11.02
C ILE A 47 10.42 -8.68 12.10
N ALA A 48 10.05 -8.50 13.37
CA ALA A 48 11.00 -8.36 14.46
C ALA A 48 11.70 -9.67 14.86
N GLU A 49 11.26 -10.82 14.34
CA GLU A 49 11.87 -12.14 14.59
C GLU A 49 13.04 -12.42 13.63
N HIS A 50 13.20 -11.62 12.57
CA HIS A 50 14.24 -11.82 11.56
C HIS A 50 15.48 -10.95 11.80
N PRO A 51 16.67 -11.39 11.34
CA PRO A 51 17.86 -10.53 11.32
C PRO A 51 17.63 -9.32 10.40
N VAL A 52 17.84 -8.10 10.92
CA VAL A 52 17.70 -6.86 10.15
C VAL A 52 19.05 -6.17 9.97
N HIS A 53 19.42 -5.91 8.72
CA HIS A 53 20.63 -5.20 8.33
C HIS A 53 20.27 -3.82 7.77
N THR A 54 20.84 -2.76 8.35
CA THR A 54 20.54 -1.37 7.99
C THR A 54 21.65 -0.73 7.17
N SER A 55 21.29 0.25 6.34
CA SER A 55 22.26 1.00 5.53
C SER A 55 23.03 2.04 6.35
N PHE A 56 24.04 2.68 5.75
CA PHE A 56 24.73 3.80 6.39
C PHE A 56 23.82 5.00 6.68
N ILE A 57 22.68 5.16 5.99
CA ILE A 57 21.74 6.26 6.21
C ILE A 57 21.21 6.25 7.65
N GLU A 58 21.01 5.07 8.24
CA GLU A 58 20.56 4.95 9.62
C GLU A 58 21.50 5.66 10.60
N ARG A 59 22.81 5.62 10.33
CA ARG A 59 23.87 6.17 11.19
C ARG A 59 24.08 7.68 10.96
N LEU A 60 23.42 8.28 9.97
CA LEU A 60 23.51 9.72 9.72
C LEU A 60 22.69 10.51 10.76
N PRO A 61 22.96 11.82 10.94
CA PRO A 61 22.24 12.65 11.89
C PRO A 61 20.71 12.62 11.69
N LYS A 62 19.97 12.10 12.69
CA LYS A 62 18.51 11.87 12.60
C LYS A 62 18.11 10.95 11.44
N GLY A 63 18.97 9.97 11.11
CA GLY A 63 18.78 9.03 10.01
C GLY A 63 17.47 8.25 10.12
N ARG A 64 17.09 7.81 11.34
CA ARG A 64 15.85 7.06 11.57
C ARG A 64 14.59 7.91 11.43
N GLU A 65 14.63 9.17 11.87
CA GLU A 65 13.46 10.06 11.90
C GLU A 65 13.30 10.85 10.60
N LYS A 66 14.43 11.24 9.97
CA LYS A 66 14.48 12.10 8.78
C LYS A 66 15.06 11.41 7.56
N TYR A 67 14.99 10.08 7.48
CA TYR A 67 15.52 9.28 6.36
C TYR A 67 15.12 9.84 4.97
N ARG A 68 13.90 10.37 4.82
CA ARG A 68 13.42 10.97 3.55
C ARG A 68 14.24 12.17 3.09
N ALA A 69 14.88 12.90 3.99
CA ALA A 69 15.78 14.01 3.64
C ALA A 69 17.06 13.50 2.96
N TYR A 70 17.41 12.23 3.14
CA TYR A 70 18.52 11.55 2.49
C TYR A 70 18.14 10.88 1.16
N LEU A 71 17.02 11.26 0.54
CA LEU A 71 16.58 10.74 -0.77
C LEU A 71 17.71 10.66 -1.82
N PRO A 72 18.60 11.68 -1.99
CA PRO A 72 19.70 11.59 -2.95
C PRO A 72 20.72 10.49 -2.66
N LEU A 73 20.83 10.02 -1.42
CA LEU A 73 21.78 8.99 -1.00
C LEU A 73 21.16 7.58 -1.01
N MET A 74 19.84 7.47 -1.12
CA MET A 74 19.14 6.18 -1.08
C MET A 74 19.58 5.20 -2.19
N PRO A 75 19.79 5.63 -3.45
CA PRO A 75 20.39 4.78 -4.49
C PRO A 75 21.74 4.18 -4.09
N LEU A 76 22.63 5.00 -3.55
CA LEU A 76 23.95 4.55 -3.10
C LEU A 76 23.82 3.60 -1.91
N ALA A 77 22.93 3.89 -0.97
CA ALA A 77 22.72 3.11 0.23
C ALA A 77 22.16 1.71 -0.05
N ILE A 78 21.21 1.60 -0.99
CA ILE A 78 20.63 0.30 -1.35
C ILE A 78 21.62 -0.57 -2.14
N GLU A 79 22.45 0.03 -2.99
CA GLU A 79 23.45 -0.69 -3.80
C GLU A 79 24.63 -1.23 -2.98
N GLN A 80 24.82 -0.76 -1.74
CA GLN A 80 25.92 -1.20 -0.86
C GLN A 80 25.64 -2.49 -0.07
N PHE A 81 24.42 -3.03 -0.13
CA PHE A 81 24.15 -4.30 0.56
C PHE A 81 24.85 -5.46 -0.13
N ASP A 82 25.69 -6.16 0.63
CA ASP A 82 26.30 -7.41 0.18
C ASP A 82 25.28 -8.55 0.29
N LEU A 83 24.74 -8.93 -0.87
CA LEU A 83 23.79 -10.02 -1.02
C LEU A 83 24.46 -11.25 -1.64
N SER A 84 25.79 -11.30 -1.69
CA SER A 84 26.54 -12.33 -2.43
C SER A 84 26.30 -13.76 -1.93
N GLY A 85 25.90 -13.93 -0.67
CA GLY A 85 25.66 -15.22 -0.02
C GLY A 85 24.28 -15.84 -0.28
N TYR A 86 23.42 -15.22 -1.09
CA TYR A 86 22.05 -15.69 -1.33
C TYR A 86 21.84 -16.16 -2.77
N ASP A 87 20.95 -17.12 -2.97
CA ASP A 87 20.56 -17.63 -4.28
C ASP A 87 19.44 -16.78 -4.90
N VAL A 88 18.50 -16.35 -4.04
CA VAL A 88 17.32 -15.56 -4.43
C VAL A 88 17.26 -14.29 -3.59
N VAL A 89 17.11 -13.16 -4.27
CA VAL A 89 16.90 -11.85 -3.66
C VAL A 89 15.47 -11.43 -3.94
N ILE A 90 14.71 -11.14 -2.88
CA ILE A 90 13.32 -10.69 -2.97
C ILE A 90 13.24 -9.24 -2.48
N SER A 91 13.00 -8.30 -3.38
CA SER A 91 12.79 -6.90 -2.99
C SER A 91 11.31 -6.57 -2.89
N SER A 92 10.86 -6.13 -1.71
CA SER A 92 9.56 -5.49 -1.49
C SER A 92 9.72 -3.98 -1.63
N SER A 93 9.36 -3.44 -2.80
CA SER A 93 9.76 -2.11 -3.24
C SER A 93 8.58 -1.16 -3.48
N HIS A 94 8.65 0.02 -2.90
CA HIS A 94 7.86 1.20 -3.22
C HIS A 94 8.74 2.43 -3.48
N ALA A 95 10.07 2.28 -3.33
CA ALA A 95 11.05 3.30 -3.68
C ALA A 95 12.31 2.69 -4.33
N VAL A 96 13.30 2.33 -3.51
CA VAL A 96 14.66 1.96 -3.92
C VAL A 96 15.01 0.48 -3.72
N ALA A 97 14.24 -0.32 -2.98
CA ALA A 97 14.60 -1.70 -2.64
C ALA A 97 14.88 -2.57 -3.87
N LYS A 98 14.18 -2.34 -4.99
CA LYS A 98 14.46 -3.03 -6.27
C LYS A 98 15.82 -2.72 -6.88
N GLY A 99 16.54 -1.75 -6.34
CA GLY A 99 17.79 -1.23 -6.90
C GLY A 99 19.05 -1.90 -6.39
N VAL A 100 18.94 -2.90 -5.51
CA VAL A 100 20.06 -3.73 -5.08
C VAL A 100 20.84 -4.32 -6.24
N LEU A 101 22.10 -4.62 -5.98
CA LEU A 101 22.97 -5.28 -6.95
C LEU A 101 22.88 -6.79 -6.73
N THR A 102 22.56 -7.49 -7.82
CA THR A 102 22.58 -8.96 -7.89
C THR A 102 23.60 -9.40 -8.93
N ARG A 103 24.21 -10.56 -8.70
CA ARG A 103 25.07 -11.20 -9.68
C ARG A 103 24.24 -11.96 -10.71
N ALA A 104 24.86 -12.30 -11.83
CA ALA A 104 24.21 -13.06 -12.90
C ALA A 104 23.72 -14.45 -12.46
N ASP A 105 24.21 -14.98 -11.32
CA ASP A 105 23.86 -16.27 -10.72
C ASP A 105 22.80 -16.22 -9.63
N GLN A 106 22.24 -15.04 -9.38
CA GLN A 106 21.19 -14.83 -8.39
C GLN A 106 19.89 -14.47 -9.10
N LEU A 107 18.78 -15.04 -8.65
CA LEU A 107 17.46 -14.65 -9.12
C LEU A 107 16.97 -13.44 -8.33
N HIS A 108 16.60 -12.36 -9.03
CA HIS A 108 15.99 -11.18 -8.42
C HIS A 108 14.49 -11.08 -8.74
N ILE A 109 13.67 -11.27 -7.71
CA ILE A 109 12.22 -11.04 -7.77
C ILE A 109 11.90 -9.73 -7.06
N SER A 110 11.21 -8.81 -7.72
CA SER A 110 10.80 -7.53 -7.15
C SER A 110 9.28 -7.44 -7.04
N TYR A 111 8.77 -7.51 -5.82
CA TYR A 111 7.37 -7.19 -5.49
C TYR A 111 7.24 -5.67 -5.34
N VAL A 112 6.65 -5.03 -6.34
CA VAL A 112 6.52 -3.58 -6.43
C VAL A 112 5.12 -3.15 -5.97
N HIS A 113 5.06 -2.41 -4.87
CA HIS A 113 3.82 -1.83 -4.35
C HIS A 113 3.40 -0.61 -5.16
N THR A 114 4.37 0.15 -5.64
CA THR A 114 4.22 1.21 -6.64
C THR A 114 5.62 1.64 -7.09
N PRO A 115 5.81 2.04 -8.36
CA PRO A 115 6.97 2.84 -8.75
C PRO A 115 7.06 4.16 -7.95
N ILE A 116 8.20 4.85 -8.05
CA ILE A 116 8.51 6.08 -7.29
C ILE A 116 7.65 7.29 -7.75
N ARG A 117 6.36 7.31 -7.42
CA ARG A 117 5.37 8.25 -7.97
C ARG A 117 5.78 9.73 -7.88
N TYR A 118 6.40 10.13 -6.77
CA TYR A 118 6.86 11.51 -6.57
C TYR A 118 8.03 11.92 -7.48
N ALA A 119 8.78 10.96 -8.03
CA ALA A 119 9.79 11.19 -9.06
C ALA A 119 9.22 11.16 -10.49
N TRP A 120 7.97 10.68 -10.64
CA TRP A 120 7.29 10.46 -11.92
C TRP A 120 5.98 11.25 -12.02
N ASP A 121 4.84 10.56 -11.98
CA ASP A 121 3.49 11.06 -12.28
C ASP A 121 2.98 12.08 -11.27
N LEU A 122 3.46 12.04 -10.03
CA LEU A 122 3.02 12.95 -8.96
C LEU A 122 4.01 14.09 -8.66
N GLN A 123 5.10 14.23 -9.42
CA GLN A 123 6.14 15.24 -9.14
C GLN A 123 5.57 16.64 -8.89
N PHE A 124 4.71 17.13 -9.77
CA PHE A 124 4.16 18.49 -9.66
C PHE A 124 3.25 18.65 -8.44
N GLN A 125 2.46 17.62 -8.12
CA GLN A 125 1.61 17.61 -6.93
C GLN A 125 2.47 17.69 -5.65
N TYR A 126 3.51 16.86 -5.55
CA TYR A 126 4.41 16.87 -4.38
C TYR A 126 5.14 18.22 -4.22
N LEU A 127 5.61 18.82 -5.31
CA LEU A 127 6.28 20.13 -5.23
C LEU A 127 5.33 21.25 -4.76
N LYS A 128 4.06 21.18 -5.18
CA LYS A 128 3.01 22.10 -4.74
C LYS A 128 2.67 21.91 -3.26
N GLU A 129 2.44 20.67 -2.84
CA GLU A 129 2.13 20.33 -1.44
C GLU A 129 3.29 20.71 -0.48
N ALA A 130 4.54 20.62 -0.95
CA ALA A 130 5.71 21.04 -0.18
C ALA A 130 6.03 22.54 -0.28
N GLY A 131 5.26 23.34 -1.03
CA GLY A 131 5.47 24.78 -1.18
C GLY A 131 6.79 25.15 -1.88
N ILE A 132 7.34 24.25 -2.71
CA ILE A 132 8.64 24.40 -3.38
C ILE A 132 8.47 24.44 -4.91
N GLU A 133 7.43 25.12 -5.39
CA GLU A 133 7.11 25.19 -6.81
C GLU A 133 8.14 26.01 -7.61
N ARG A 134 8.71 27.07 -7.00
CA ARG A 134 9.60 28.04 -7.64
C ARG A 134 10.87 28.30 -6.81
N GLY A 135 11.87 28.92 -7.45
CA GLY A 135 13.13 29.33 -6.81
C GLY A 135 14.18 28.21 -6.72
N LEU A 136 15.29 28.51 -6.05
CA LEU A 136 16.46 27.62 -5.98
C LEU A 136 16.15 26.25 -5.35
N LYS A 137 15.29 26.22 -4.31
CA LYS A 137 14.83 24.97 -3.68
C LYS A 137 14.08 24.08 -4.66
N SER A 138 13.24 24.66 -5.53
CA SER A 138 12.54 23.94 -6.61
C SER A 138 13.53 23.35 -7.61
N ALA A 139 14.54 24.13 -8.02
CA ALA A 139 15.57 23.67 -8.95
C ALA A 139 16.35 22.47 -8.38
N ILE A 140 16.78 22.55 -7.12
CA ILE A 140 17.48 21.46 -6.42
C ILE A 140 16.59 20.22 -6.31
N ALA A 141 15.34 20.38 -5.87
CA ALA A 141 14.40 19.26 -5.75
C ALA A 141 14.18 18.57 -7.12
N ARG A 142 13.98 19.34 -8.20
CA ARG A 142 13.81 18.79 -9.55
C ARG A 142 15.07 18.08 -10.06
N ALA A 143 16.26 18.59 -9.76
CA ALA A 143 17.52 17.92 -10.10
C ALA A 143 17.66 16.58 -9.36
N ILE A 144 17.34 16.54 -8.07
CA ILE A 144 17.31 15.29 -7.28
C ILE A 144 16.30 14.31 -7.87
N LEU A 145 15.07 14.74 -8.15
CA LEU A 145 14.04 13.86 -8.71
C LEU A 145 14.39 13.36 -10.12
N HIS A 146 15.09 14.17 -10.91
CA HIS A 146 15.62 13.74 -12.21
C HIS A 146 16.70 12.66 -12.04
N TYR A 147 17.66 12.85 -11.13
CA TYR A 147 18.66 11.85 -10.78
C TYR A 147 18.02 10.53 -10.32
N ILE A 148 17.05 10.61 -9.39
CA ILE A 148 16.30 9.45 -8.91
C ILE A 148 15.60 8.74 -10.07
N ARG A 149 14.97 9.47 -11.00
CA ARG A 149 14.31 8.89 -12.17
C ARG A 149 15.26 8.12 -13.07
N LEU A 150 16.44 8.69 -13.36
CA LEU A 150 17.45 8.03 -14.19
C LEU A 150 17.92 6.73 -13.53
N TRP A 151 18.22 6.78 -12.23
CA TRP A 151 18.60 5.60 -11.47
C TRP A 151 17.47 4.56 -11.38
N ASP A 152 16.23 5.00 -11.20
CA ASP A 152 15.05 4.14 -11.07
C ASP A 152 14.81 3.32 -12.36
N VAL A 153 14.95 3.96 -13.53
CA VAL A 153 14.91 3.27 -14.82
C VAL A 153 16.11 2.33 -14.98
N ALA A 154 17.33 2.81 -14.72
CA ALA A 154 18.53 2.00 -14.92
C ALA A 154 18.52 0.72 -14.07
N SER A 155 18.16 0.85 -12.79
CA SER A 155 18.06 -0.28 -11.85
C SER A 155 16.95 -1.27 -12.20
N SER A 156 15.88 -0.85 -12.89
CA SER A 156 14.80 -1.75 -13.28
C SER A 156 15.25 -2.88 -14.23
N ASN A 157 16.34 -2.68 -14.96
CA ASN A 157 16.91 -3.70 -15.85
C ASN A 157 17.61 -4.85 -15.10
N ARG A 158 17.89 -4.68 -13.80
CA ARG A 158 18.55 -5.69 -12.94
C ARG A 158 17.58 -6.70 -12.36
N VAL A 159 16.28 -6.39 -12.38
CA VAL A 159 15.22 -7.27 -11.89
C VAL A 159 14.91 -8.33 -12.95
N ASP A 160 14.91 -9.60 -12.56
CA ASP A 160 14.51 -10.70 -13.44
C ASP A 160 12.99 -10.78 -13.55
N VAL A 161 12.29 -10.73 -12.40
CA VAL A 161 10.84 -10.91 -12.32
C VAL A 161 10.20 -9.77 -11.55
N PHE A 162 9.31 -9.02 -12.21
CA PHE A 162 8.45 -8.06 -11.55
C PHE A 162 7.14 -8.70 -11.10
N VAL A 163 6.76 -8.42 -9.87
CA VAL A 163 5.45 -8.73 -9.30
C VAL A 163 4.80 -7.41 -8.90
N ALA A 164 3.54 -7.19 -9.27
CA ALA A 164 2.76 -6.01 -8.90
C ALA A 164 1.66 -6.41 -7.90
N ASN A 165 1.34 -5.51 -6.98
CA ASN A 165 0.25 -5.70 -6.02
C ASN A 165 -1.16 -5.55 -6.62
N SER A 166 -1.28 -5.08 -7.86
CA SER A 166 -2.53 -4.89 -8.59
C SER A 166 -2.26 -4.73 -10.10
N HIS A 167 -3.28 -4.94 -10.94
CA HIS A 167 -3.18 -4.60 -12.37
C HIS A 167 -2.98 -3.09 -12.59
N TYR A 168 -3.55 -2.25 -11.72
CA TYR A 168 -3.33 -0.81 -11.76
C TYR A 168 -1.85 -0.44 -11.59
N VAL A 169 -1.15 -1.10 -10.66
CA VAL A 169 0.30 -0.90 -10.48
C VAL A 169 1.09 -1.57 -11.61
N ALA A 170 0.66 -2.73 -12.12
CA ALA A 170 1.29 -3.36 -13.28
C ALA A 170 1.31 -2.43 -14.51
N GLN A 171 0.22 -1.68 -14.76
CA GLN A 171 0.18 -0.66 -15.81
C GLN A 171 1.20 0.46 -15.59
N ARG A 172 1.44 0.88 -14.34
CA ARG A 172 2.45 1.88 -14.01
C ARG A 172 3.87 1.33 -14.18
N ILE A 173 4.12 0.09 -13.77
CA ILE A 173 5.40 -0.60 -14.02
C ILE A 173 5.67 -0.64 -15.52
N TRP A 174 4.69 -1.03 -16.35
CA TRP A 174 4.83 -0.99 -17.80
C TRP A 174 5.14 0.42 -18.31
N LYS A 175 4.41 1.44 -17.84
CA LYS A 175 4.60 2.83 -18.28
C LYS A 175 5.99 3.37 -17.96
N MET A 176 6.53 3.08 -16.78
CA MET A 176 7.78 3.65 -16.28
C MET A 176 9.00 2.80 -16.63
N TYR A 177 8.89 1.48 -16.55
CA TYR A 177 10.02 0.55 -16.71
C TYR A 177 9.98 -0.22 -18.04
N ARG A 178 8.83 -0.25 -18.74
CA ARG A 178 8.64 -1.06 -19.97
C ARG A 178 8.93 -2.55 -19.73
N ARG A 179 8.55 -3.02 -18.54
CA ARG A 179 8.66 -4.41 -18.11
C ARG A 179 7.26 -4.92 -17.76
N GLU A 180 6.99 -6.17 -18.12
CA GLU A 180 5.78 -6.86 -17.68
C GLU A 180 5.90 -7.23 -16.21
N ALA A 181 4.79 -7.19 -15.49
CA ALA A 181 4.70 -7.60 -14.09
C ALA A 181 3.57 -8.61 -13.91
N GLN A 182 3.85 -9.70 -13.22
CA GLN A 182 2.82 -10.64 -12.79
C GLN A 182 2.07 -10.02 -11.61
N VAL A 183 0.75 -10.18 -11.55
CA VAL A 183 -0.02 -9.65 -10.42
C VAL A 183 -0.16 -10.73 -9.36
N ILE A 184 0.32 -10.44 -8.15
CA ILE A 184 -0.02 -11.16 -6.93
C ILE A 184 -0.56 -10.10 -5.99
N TYR A 185 -1.84 -10.21 -5.64
CA TYR A 185 -2.47 -9.22 -4.78
C TYR A 185 -1.96 -9.35 -3.34
N PRO A 186 -1.86 -8.24 -2.59
CA PRO A 186 -1.30 -8.25 -1.24
C PRO A 186 -2.20 -9.03 -0.27
N PRO A 187 -1.63 -9.55 0.83
CA PRO A 187 -2.36 -10.29 1.83
C PRO A 187 -3.28 -9.35 2.62
N VAL A 188 -4.54 -9.74 2.74
CA VAL A 188 -5.50 -9.12 3.65
C VAL A 188 -5.88 -10.12 4.74
N ASP A 189 -5.85 -9.67 6.00
CA ASP A 189 -6.25 -10.45 7.15
C ASP A 189 -7.79 -10.48 7.26
N VAL A 190 -8.40 -11.25 6.37
CA VAL A 190 -9.85 -11.41 6.32
C VAL A 190 -10.36 -12.16 7.55
N ASP A 191 -9.63 -13.15 8.04
CA ASP A 191 -10.02 -14.00 9.18
C ASP A 191 -10.14 -13.25 10.50
N ARG A 192 -9.56 -12.05 10.58
CA ARG A 192 -9.81 -11.11 11.68
C ARG A 192 -11.28 -10.75 11.84
N PHE A 193 -12.10 -10.81 10.80
CA PHE A 193 -13.47 -10.27 10.80
C PHE A 193 -14.57 -11.34 10.78
N THR A 194 -15.73 -11.01 11.37
CA THR A 194 -16.94 -11.84 11.41
C THR A 194 -18.14 -11.08 10.84
N PRO A 195 -18.67 -11.45 9.65
CA PRO A 195 -19.73 -10.69 8.95
C PRO A 195 -21.15 -10.91 9.52
N LYS A 196 -21.29 -11.56 10.68
CA LYS A 196 -22.58 -12.04 11.22
C LYS A 196 -23.29 -11.08 12.19
N GLY A 197 -22.72 -9.89 12.42
CA GLY A 197 -23.29 -8.89 13.32
C GLY A 197 -24.49 -8.15 12.73
N GLN A 198 -25.36 -7.63 13.60
CA GLN A 198 -26.37 -6.66 13.19
C GLN A 198 -25.68 -5.34 12.81
N ARG A 199 -26.01 -4.83 11.63
CA ARG A 199 -25.52 -3.54 11.14
C ARG A 199 -26.31 -2.38 11.75
N GLU A 200 -25.61 -1.30 12.03
CA GLU A 200 -26.13 -0.04 12.55
C GLU A 200 -26.14 1.04 11.47
N ASP A 201 -26.97 2.06 11.66
CA ASP A 201 -27.21 3.12 10.67
C ASP A 201 -26.13 4.22 10.74
N PHE A 202 -24.87 3.83 10.54
CA PHE A 202 -23.75 4.78 10.41
C PHE A 202 -22.76 4.37 9.32
N TYR A 203 -22.15 5.34 8.68
CA TYR A 203 -21.08 5.14 7.71
C TYR A 203 -19.72 5.19 8.39
N LEU A 204 -18.74 4.46 7.84
CA LEU A 204 -17.39 4.43 8.39
C LEU A 204 -16.36 4.82 7.35
N THR A 205 -15.37 5.62 7.74
CA THR A 205 -14.11 5.73 7.01
C THR A 205 -12.92 5.60 7.96
N VAL A 206 -11.91 4.85 7.53
CA VAL A 206 -10.70 4.57 8.31
C VAL A 206 -9.48 4.83 7.43
N SER A 207 -8.65 5.81 7.76
CA SER A 207 -7.42 6.12 7.01
C SER A 207 -6.52 7.11 7.75
N ARG A 208 -5.24 7.16 7.38
CA ARG A 208 -4.40 8.35 7.68
C ARG A 208 -4.98 9.59 6.98
N PHE A 209 -4.90 10.74 7.64
CA PHE A 209 -5.43 12.00 7.12
C PHE A 209 -4.33 12.76 6.38
N VAL A 210 -4.13 12.36 5.13
CA VAL A 210 -3.17 12.95 4.20
C VAL A 210 -3.87 13.34 2.90
N PRO A 211 -3.34 14.30 2.12
CA PRO A 211 -4.10 14.96 1.05
C PRO A 211 -4.68 14.03 -0.02
N TYR A 212 -3.97 12.95 -0.38
CA TYR A 212 -4.42 12.03 -1.42
C TYR A 212 -5.53 11.06 -0.95
N LYS A 213 -5.78 10.95 0.37
CA LYS A 213 -6.84 10.09 0.92
C LYS A 213 -8.22 10.73 0.88
N LYS A 214 -8.28 12.06 0.72
CA LYS A 214 -9.52 12.84 0.54
C LYS A 214 -10.55 12.64 1.65
N ILE A 215 -10.10 12.58 2.91
CA ILE A 215 -11.00 12.44 4.07
C ILE A 215 -11.85 13.70 4.26
N ASP A 216 -11.32 14.86 3.90
CA ASP A 216 -12.06 16.11 3.82
C ASP A 216 -13.27 16.02 2.90
N LEU A 217 -13.13 15.41 1.72
CA LEU A 217 -14.23 15.19 0.76
C LEU A 217 -15.33 14.32 1.38
N ILE A 218 -14.96 13.23 2.05
CA ILE A 218 -15.92 12.33 2.71
C ILE A 218 -16.68 13.10 3.79
N VAL A 219 -15.96 13.77 4.69
CA VAL A 219 -16.57 14.51 5.80
C VAL A 219 -17.47 15.64 5.32
N GLU A 220 -17.08 16.34 4.26
CA GLU A 220 -17.91 17.38 3.65
C GLU A 220 -19.20 16.81 3.07
N ALA A 221 -19.13 15.70 2.32
CA ALA A 221 -20.31 15.05 1.76
C ALA A 221 -21.29 14.59 2.84
N PHE A 222 -20.80 13.91 3.87
CA PHE A 222 -21.65 13.42 4.96
C PHE A 222 -22.22 14.54 5.81
N THR A 223 -21.46 15.62 6.04
CA THR A 223 -21.97 16.82 6.71
C THR A 223 -23.15 17.43 5.94
N ARG A 224 -23.07 17.48 4.61
CA ARG A 224 -24.17 17.98 3.76
C ARG A 224 -25.37 17.01 3.69
N LEU A 225 -25.15 15.70 3.81
CA LEU A 225 -26.22 14.69 3.83
C LEU A 225 -26.97 14.65 5.16
N GLY A 226 -26.32 15.03 6.26
CA GLY A 226 -26.86 14.85 7.61
C GLY A 226 -26.89 13.40 8.10
N LEU A 227 -26.26 12.46 7.37
CA LEU A 227 -26.20 11.04 7.73
C LEU A 227 -25.06 10.75 8.73
N PRO A 228 -25.23 9.82 9.69
CA PRO A 228 -24.18 9.54 10.68
C PRO A 228 -22.90 9.01 10.03
N LEU A 229 -21.77 9.64 10.32
CA LEU A 229 -20.43 9.23 9.84
C LEU A 229 -19.46 9.12 11.01
N VAL A 230 -18.82 7.96 11.14
CA VAL A 230 -17.68 7.75 12.03
C VAL A 230 -16.40 7.80 11.21
N VAL A 231 -15.44 8.60 11.69
CA VAL A 231 -14.15 8.82 11.03
C VAL A 231 -13.03 8.44 11.99
N ILE A 232 -12.27 7.42 11.60
CA ILE A 232 -11.14 6.91 12.38
C ILE A 232 -9.84 7.20 11.63
N GLY A 233 -8.86 7.70 12.37
CA GLY A 233 -7.52 7.98 11.87
C GLY A 233 -7.02 9.35 12.27
N ASP A 234 -5.77 9.62 11.89
CA ASP A 234 -5.07 10.85 12.21
C ASP A 234 -4.07 11.21 11.11
N GLY A 235 -3.57 12.43 11.14
CA GLY A 235 -2.56 12.92 10.21
C GLY A 235 -2.55 14.44 10.08
N PRO A 236 -1.68 14.98 9.21
CA PRO A 236 -1.54 16.42 8.99
C PRO A 236 -2.86 17.14 8.68
N ASP A 237 -3.81 16.47 8.03
CA ASP A 237 -5.11 17.06 7.66
C ASP A 237 -6.18 16.99 8.78
N PHE A 238 -5.88 16.48 9.99
CA PHE A 238 -6.87 16.36 11.08
C PHE A 238 -7.59 17.66 11.41
N ASN A 239 -6.87 18.76 11.59
CA ASN A 239 -7.48 20.05 11.88
C ASN A 239 -8.30 20.59 10.70
N LYS A 240 -7.94 20.25 9.46
CA LYS A 240 -8.71 20.60 8.27
C LYS A 240 -10.04 19.85 8.28
N VAL A 241 -10.01 18.53 8.49
CA VAL A 241 -11.20 17.67 8.56
C VAL A 241 -12.12 18.09 9.71
N LYS A 242 -11.56 18.36 10.89
CA LYS A 242 -12.32 18.79 12.09
C LYS A 242 -13.14 20.07 11.87
N ARG A 243 -12.66 21.01 11.05
CA ARG A 243 -13.39 22.25 10.74
C ARG A 243 -14.58 22.03 9.80
N ILE A 244 -14.54 20.98 8.99
CA ILE A 244 -15.57 20.66 7.99
C ILE A 244 -16.67 19.80 8.62
N ALA A 245 -16.32 19.00 9.65
CA ALA A 245 -17.22 18.08 10.32
C ALA A 245 -18.46 18.78 10.92
N GLY A 246 -19.64 18.36 10.46
CA GLY A 246 -20.93 18.73 11.03
C GLY A 246 -21.30 17.92 12.29
N PRO A 247 -22.48 18.19 12.89
CA PRO A 247 -22.93 17.55 14.12
C PRO A 247 -23.18 16.04 13.99
N ASN A 248 -23.35 15.53 12.77
CA ASN A 248 -23.55 14.13 12.44
C ASN A 248 -22.23 13.35 12.23
N VAL A 249 -21.07 14.00 12.36
CA VAL A 249 -19.75 13.40 12.11
C VAL A 249 -19.00 13.20 13.43
N GLN A 250 -18.63 11.97 13.73
CA GLN A 250 -17.83 11.59 14.89
C GLN A 250 -16.37 11.34 14.49
N LEU A 251 -15.47 12.23 14.93
CA LEU A 251 -14.02 12.08 14.74
C LEU A 251 -13.40 11.38 15.96
N LEU A 252 -12.85 10.18 15.76
CA LEU A 252 -12.30 9.36 16.84
C LEU A 252 -10.78 9.45 16.99
N GLY A 253 -10.08 10.08 16.04
CA GLY A 253 -8.61 10.05 16.00
C GLY A 253 -8.08 8.65 15.70
N TYR A 254 -6.82 8.41 16.02
CA TYR A 254 -6.23 7.07 15.96
C TYR A 254 -6.94 6.11 16.93
N GLN A 255 -7.25 4.91 16.45
CA GLN A 255 -7.88 3.86 17.25
C GLN A 255 -7.12 2.53 17.06
N PRO A 256 -7.08 1.67 18.09
CA PRO A 256 -6.47 0.35 17.97
C PRO A 256 -7.29 -0.55 17.03
N ASP A 257 -6.63 -1.56 16.45
CA ASP A 257 -7.22 -2.48 15.47
C ASP A 257 -8.50 -3.18 15.97
N THR A 258 -8.62 -3.45 17.27
CA THR A 258 -9.83 -4.06 17.86
C THR A 258 -11.04 -3.13 17.75
N VAL A 259 -10.85 -1.82 17.91
CA VAL A 259 -11.91 -0.81 17.77
C VAL A 259 -12.25 -0.63 16.30
N VAL A 260 -11.24 -0.56 15.42
CA VAL A 260 -11.46 -0.50 13.96
C VAL A 260 -12.29 -1.69 13.49
N LYS A 261 -11.95 -2.90 13.95
CA LYS A 261 -12.69 -4.13 13.66
C LYS A 261 -14.17 -4.01 14.07
N ASP A 262 -14.45 -3.62 15.31
CA ASP A 262 -15.82 -3.48 15.82
C ASP A 262 -16.66 -2.51 14.97
N TYR A 263 -16.14 -1.32 14.69
CA TYR A 263 -16.82 -0.35 13.85
C TYR A 263 -17.07 -0.85 12.43
N MET A 264 -16.12 -1.60 11.86
CA MET A 264 -16.22 -2.11 10.49
C MET A 264 -17.25 -3.24 10.36
N GLU A 265 -17.38 -4.08 11.38
CA GLU A 265 -18.39 -5.14 11.45
C GLU A 265 -19.81 -4.59 11.64
N ARG A 266 -19.94 -3.41 12.26
CA ARG A 266 -21.24 -2.79 12.60
C ARG A 266 -21.68 -1.69 11.63
N CYS A 267 -20.78 -1.03 10.90
CA CYS A 267 -21.17 0.10 10.04
C CYS A 267 -22.18 -0.33 8.97
N LYS A 268 -22.99 0.60 8.46
CA LYS A 268 -23.88 0.38 7.31
C LYS A 268 -23.08 0.14 6.03
N ALA A 269 -22.12 1.02 5.77
CA ALA A 269 -21.21 0.95 4.63
C ALA A 269 -19.87 1.63 4.96
N PHE A 270 -18.83 1.18 4.27
CA PHE A 270 -17.50 1.77 4.35
C PHE A 270 -17.26 2.75 3.19
N VAL A 271 -16.74 3.95 3.47
CA VAL A 271 -16.54 5.00 2.47
C VAL A 271 -15.05 5.24 2.21
N PHE A 272 -14.67 5.22 0.94
CA PHE A 272 -13.27 5.27 0.51
C PHE A 272 -13.06 6.21 -0.68
N ALA A 273 -12.39 7.34 -0.48
CA ALA A 273 -12.25 8.36 -1.52
C ALA A 273 -10.86 8.43 -2.19
N ALA A 274 -9.92 7.56 -1.80
CA ALA A 274 -8.53 7.64 -2.25
C ALA A 274 -8.30 6.99 -3.64
N ASP A 275 -7.42 7.58 -4.45
CA ASP A 275 -6.78 6.89 -5.59
C ASP A 275 -5.59 6.10 -5.05
N GLU A 276 -5.84 4.84 -4.72
CA GLU A 276 -4.86 3.95 -4.10
C GLU A 276 -4.33 2.86 -5.03
N ASP A 277 -3.18 2.32 -4.66
CA ASP A 277 -2.47 1.31 -5.43
C ASP A 277 -3.21 -0.04 -5.40
N PHE A 278 -3.73 -0.44 -4.23
CA PHE A 278 -4.56 -1.65 -4.04
C PHE A 278 -5.83 -1.39 -3.22
N GLY A 279 -5.72 -0.73 -2.07
CA GLY A 279 -6.85 -0.52 -1.16
C GLY A 279 -7.12 -1.72 -0.24
N ILE A 280 -6.25 -1.95 0.75
CA ILE A 280 -6.44 -3.02 1.75
C ILE A 280 -7.71 -2.79 2.58
N THR A 281 -7.96 -1.55 3.02
CA THR A 281 -9.09 -1.24 3.90
C THR A 281 -10.47 -1.50 3.27
N PRO A 282 -10.71 -1.20 1.97
CA PRO A 282 -11.90 -1.69 1.26
C PRO A 282 -12.10 -3.21 1.28
N VAL A 283 -11.02 -4.01 1.22
CA VAL A 283 -11.13 -5.47 1.33
C VAL A 283 -11.45 -5.88 2.76
N GLU A 284 -10.81 -5.26 3.75
CA GLU A 284 -11.11 -5.46 5.17
C GLU A 284 -12.59 -5.14 5.48
N ALA A 285 -13.15 -4.07 4.89
CA ALA A 285 -14.57 -3.73 5.01
C ALA A 285 -15.47 -4.85 4.48
N GLN A 286 -15.18 -5.35 3.27
CA GLN A 286 -15.94 -6.45 2.69
C GLN A 286 -15.81 -7.74 3.53
N ALA A 287 -14.64 -8.00 4.11
CA ALA A 287 -14.43 -9.13 5.03
C ALA A 287 -15.25 -9.01 6.32
N ALA A 288 -15.51 -7.79 6.78
CA ALA A 288 -16.43 -7.45 7.87
C ALA A 288 -17.90 -7.47 7.46
N GLY A 289 -18.20 -7.80 6.20
CA GLY A 289 -19.54 -7.83 5.62
C GLY A 289 -20.06 -6.45 5.23
N ALA A 290 -19.19 -5.43 5.15
CA ALA A 290 -19.59 -4.06 4.84
C ALA A 290 -19.44 -3.71 3.36
N PRO A 291 -20.52 -3.26 2.70
CA PRO A 291 -20.43 -2.79 1.33
C PRO A 291 -19.59 -1.52 1.28
N VAL A 292 -18.90 -1.32 0.16
CA VAL A 292 -17.96 -0.21 0.00
C VAL A 292 -18.51 0.84 -0.95
N ILE A 293 -18.53 2.10 -0.55
CA ILE A 293 -18.74 3.24 -1.45
C ILE A 293 -17.36 3.84 -1.74
N ALA A 294 -16.85 3.60 -2.94
CA ALA A 294 -15.48 3.95 -3.30
C ALA A 294 -15.38 4.93 -4.47
N TYR A 295 -14.30 5.71 -4.52
CA TYR A 295 -13.91 6.41 -5.74
C TYR A 295 -13.52 5.36 -6.78
N GLY A 296 -14.14 5.38 -7.96
CA GLY A 296 -14.01 4.36 -9.02
C GLY A 296 -12.68 4.36 -9.77
N ARG A 297 -11.56 4.58 -9.08
CA ARG A 297 -10.22 4.66 -9.69
C ARG A 297 -9.15 4.02 -8.79
N GLY A 298 -8.18 3.40 -9.44
CA GLY A 298 -7.04 2.76 -8.81
C GLY A 298 -7.30 1.31 -8.45
N GLY A 299 -6.52 0.72 -7.55
CA GLY A 299 -6.62 -0.70 -7.22
C GLY A 299 -7.96 -1.12 -6.61
N VAL A 300 -8.73 -0.17 -6.07
CA VAL A 300 -10.07 -0.44 -5.53
C VAL A 300 -11.05 -0.94 -6.60
N THR A 301 -10.83 -0.63 -7.88
CA THR A 301 -11.66 -1.15 -8.98
C THR A 301 -11.44 -2.64 -9.25
N GLU A 302 -10.39 -3.23 -8.67
CA GLU A 302 -10.11 -4.67 -8.73
C GLU A 302 -10.68 -5.41 -7.51
N THR A 303 -10.91 -4.70 -6.41
CA THR A 303 -11.34 -5.28 -5.12
C THR A 303 -12.82 -5.08 -4.82
N VAL A 304 -13.46 -4.06 -5.39
CA VAL A 304 -14.90 -3.80 -5.23
C VAL A 304 -15.62 -4.07 -6.54
N LEU A 305 -16.69 -4.86 -6.49
CA LEU A 305 -17.54 -5.19 -7.62
C LEU A 305 -18.77 -4.27 -7.60
N HIS A 306 -18.89 -3.39 -8.59
CA HIS A 306 -19.99 -2.42 -8.62
C HIS A 306 -21.36 -3.11 -8.64
N GLY A 307 -22.24 -2.72 -7.73
CA GLY A 307 -23.58 -3.29 -7.57
C GLY A 307 -23.62 -4.65 -6.86
N GLU A 308 -22.49 -5.33 -6.69
CA GLU A 308 -22.40 -6.61 -5.99
C GLU A 308 -21.78 -6.46 -4.60
N THR A 309 -20.67 -5.72 -4.49
CA THR A 309 -19.96 -5.53 -3.22
C THR A 309 -19.76 -4.10 -2.78
N GLY A 310 -20.22 -3.17 -3.61
CA GLY A 310 -20.14 -1.76 -3.33
C GLY A 310 -20.62 -0.92 -4.51
N LEU A 311 -20.53 0.40 -4.35
CA LEU A 311 -20.83 1.37 -5.39
C LEU A 311 -19.62 2.25 -5.66
N PHE A 312 -19.51 2.72 -6.89
CA PHE A 312 -18.46 3.63 -7.30
C PHE A 312 -19.04 5.01 -7.59
N PHE A 313 -18.36 6.03 -7.07
CA PHE A 313 -18.53 7.40 -7.53
C PHE A 313 -17.40 7.74 -8.51
N GLN A 314 -17.75 8.40 -9.62
CA GLN A 314 -16.89 8.48 -10.81
C GLN A 314 -15.91 9.67 -10.79
N GLU A 315 -16.24 10.73 -10.06
CA GLU A 315 -15.41 11.92 -9.93
C GLU A 315 -14.99 12.10 -8.48
N GLN A 316 -13.74 12.50 -8.23
CA GLN A 316 -13.25 12.74 -6.87
C GLN A 316 -13.76 14.10 -6.32
N THR A 317 -15.09 14.26 -6.30
CA THR A 317 -15.84 15.45 -5.89
C THR A 317 -16.89 15.10 -4.85
N VAL A 318 -17.29 16.10 -4.05
CA VAL A 318 -18.34 15.95 -3.03
C VAL A 318 -19.66 15.58 -3.70
N GLU A 319 -19.98 16.22 -4.81
CA GLU A 319 -21.23 16.05 -5.56
C GLU A 319 -21.39 14.63 -6.09
N SER A 320 -20.32 14.01 -6.60
CA SER A 320 -20.34 12.62 -7.07
C SER A 320 -20.57 11.64 -5.91
N LEU A 321 -19.92 11.87 -4.76
CA LEU A 321 -20.13 11.06 -3.56
C LEU A 321 -21.56 11.22 -3.01
N LEU A 322 -22.10 12.45 -2.96
CA LEU A 322 -23.48 12.73 -2.54
C LEU A 322 -24.50 11.93 -3.37
N ALA A 323 -24.35 11.95 -4.69
CA ALA A 323 -25.25 11.22 -5.60
C ALA A 323 -25.18 9.71 -5.35
N THR A 324 -23.97 9.18 -5.15
CA THR A 324 -23.74 7.74 -4.93
C THR A 324 -24.26 7.27 -3.58
N VAL A 325 -24.11 8.06 -2.51
CA VAL A 325 -24.70 7.74 -1.20
C VAL A 325 -26.23 7.80 -1.26
N ARG A 326 -26.82 8.75 -2.00
CA ARG A 326 -28.27 8.77 -2.20
C ARG A 326 -28.79 7.55 -2.97
N ALA A 327 -28.04 7.09 -3.98
CA ALA A 327 -28.36 5.86 -4.69
C ALA A 327 -28.21 4.62 -3.78
N PHE A 328 -27.24 4.63 -2.86
CA PHE A 328 -27.12 3.59 -1.83
C PHE A 328 -28.34 3.59 -0.89
N GLU A 329 -28.77 4.76 -0.42
CA GLU A 329 -29.92 4.93 0.49
C GLU A 329 -31.28 4.63 -0.16
N SER A 330 -31.39 4.66 -1.50
CA SER A 330 -32.66 4.37 -2.19
C SER A 330 -33.12 2.91 -2.03
N GLY A 331 -32.20 2.01 -1.64
CA GLY A 331 -32.45 0.57 -1.55
C GLY A 331 -32.45 -0.14 -2.91
N GLU A 332 -32.03 0.54 -3.99
CA GLU A 332 -31.88 -0.07 -5.32
C GLU A 332 -30.87 -1.24 -5.32
N TYR A 333 -29.85 -1.16 -4.46
CA TYR A 333 -28.82 -2.18 -4.31
C TYR A 333 -28.99 -2.93 -2.99
N GLN A 334 -28.94 -4.26 -3.06
CA GLN A 334 -28.95 -5.13 -1.89
C GLN A 334 -27.62 -5.85 -1.79
N PHE A 335 -27.00 -5.75 -0.60
CA PHE A 335 -25.69 -6.35 -0.35
C PHE A 335 -25.83 -7.49 0.65
N ASP A 336 -25.39 -8.68 0.25
CA ASP A 336 -25.31 -9.85 1.13
C ASP A 336 -23.93 -9.88 1.81
N PRO A 337 -23.84 -9.75 3.15
CA PRO A 337 -22.59 -9.82 3.90
C PRO A 337 -21.73 -11.05 3.58
N GLU A 338 -22.34 -12.20 3.29
CA GLU A 338 -21.61 -13.42 2.95
C GLU A 338 -20.97 -13.29 1.56
N ARG A 339 -21.65 -12.68 0.60
CA ARG A 339 -21.09 -12.40 -0.74
C ARG A 339 -19.94 -11.40 -0.68
N LEU A 340 -20.06 -10.37 0.17
CA LEU A 340 -18.98 -9.41 0.44
C LEU A 340 -17.74 -10.14 0.99
N ARG A 341 -17.95 -11.02 1.97
CA ARG A 341 -16.90 -11.83 2.57
C ARG A 341 -16.21 -12.73 1.55
N GLN A 342 -16.98 -13.48 0.75
CA GLN A 342 -16.44 -14.35 -0.30
C GLN A 342 -15.58 -13.58 -1.31
N ASN A 343 -15.97 -12.36 -1.67
CA ASN A 343 -15.15 -11.52 -2.53
C ASN A 343 -13.84 -11.11 -1.85
N ALA A 344 -13.88 -10.76 -0.56
CA ALA A 344 -12.69 -10.39 0.20
C ALA A 344 -11.70 -11.57 0.36
N GLU A 345 -12.19 -12.80 0.51
CA GLU A 345 -11.36 -14.01 0.67
C GLU A 345 -10.47 -14.30 -0.53
N ARG A 346 -10.83 -13.78 -1.72
CA ARG A 346 -9.94 -13.77 -2.88
C ARG A 346 -8.61 -13.11 -2.57
N PHE A 347 -8.51 -12.20 -1.60
CA PHE A 347 -7.30 -11.47 -1.22
C PHE A 347 -6.73 -11.92 0.13
N SER A 348 -7.14 -13.10 0.62
CA SER A 348 -6.67 -13.64 1.89
C SER A 348 -5.15 -13.81 1.93
N LYS A 349 -4.58 -13.69 3.13
CA LYS A 349 -3.17 -13.99 3.39
C LYS A 349 -2.76 -15.38 2.90
N LYS A 350 -3.60 -16.39 3.11
CA LYS A 350 -3.36 -17.77 2.66
C LYS A 350 -3.20 -17.85 1.14
N ARG A 351 -4.05 -17.15 0.39
CA ARG A 351 -3.95 -17.08 -1.08
C ARG A 351 -2.65 -16.42 -1.51
N PHE A 352 -2.33 -15.26 -0.93
CA PHE A 352 -1.07 -14.56 -1.20
C PHE A 352 0.14 -15.49 -0.97
N GLN A 353 0.20 -16.17 0.18
CA GLN A 353 1.30 -17.05 0.53
C GLN A 353 1.47 -18.21 -0.46
N HIS A 354 0.35 -18.81 -0.88
CA HIS A 354 0.35 -19.87 -1.87
C HIS A 354 0.90 -19.39 -3.23
N GLU A 355 0.33 -18.33 -3.81
CA GLU A 355 0.77 -17.80 -5.10
C GLU A 355 2.21 -17.28 -5.06
N PHE A 356 2.61 -16.67 -3.95
CA PHE A 356 3.96 -16.15 -3.78
C PHE A 356 4.99 -17.27 -3.70
N ALA A 357 4.72 -18.33 -2.93
CA ALA A 357 5.58 -19.51 -2.86
C ALA A 357 5.71 -20.19 -4.24
N GLU A 358 4.58 -20.43 -4.92
CA GLU A 358 4.58 -21.01 -6.27
C GLU A 358 5.36 -20.15 -7.27
N LEU A 359 5.24 -18.83 -7.21
CA LEU A 359 5.99 -17.92 -8.07
C LEU A 359 7.50 -18.04 -7.80
N VAL A 360 7.93 -17.99 -6.55
CA VAL A 360 9.37 -18.09 -6.23
C VAL A 360 9.93 -19.44 -6.67
N GLU A 361 9.27 -20.55 -6.36
CA GLU A 361 9.71 -21.90 -6.73
C GLU A 361 9.79 -22.07 -8.25
N ARG A 362 8.76 -21.63 -8.97
CA ARG A 362 8.69 -21.73 -10.43
C ARG A 362 9.78 -20.91 -11.11
N GLU A 363 9.97 -19.66 -10.69
CA GLU A 363 10.98 -18.78 -11.30
C GLU A 363 12.40 -19.23 -10.93
N TRP A 364 12.62 -19.74 -9.72
CA TRP A 364 13.90 -20.37 -9.34
C TRP A 364 14.22 -21.62 -10.16
N ALA A 365 13.24 -22.50 -10.38
CA ALA A 365 13.41 -23.68 -11.22
C ALA A 365 13.72 -23.31 -12.69
N LYS A 366 13.06 -22.27 -13.24
CA LYS A 366 13.38 -21.75 -14.58
C LYS A 366 14.79 -21.18 -14.64
N PHE A 367 15.16 -20.36 -13.66
CA PHE A 367 16.45 -19.67 -13.60
C PHE A 367 17.63 -20.67 -13.54
N THR A 368 17.51 -21.71 -12.71
CA THR A 368 18.53 -22.76 -12.59
C THR A 368 18.64 -23.66 -13.82
N ARG A 369 17.52 -24.00 -14.48
CA ARG A 369 17.53 -24.79 -15.72
C ARG A 369 18.25 -24.10 -16.87
N VAL A 370 18.04 -22.79 -17.04
CA VAL A 370 18.73 -21.98 -18.07
C VAL A 370 20.25 -21.98 -17.87
N ARG A 371 20.71 -22.14 -16.63
CA ARG A 371 22.13 -22.18 -16.28
C ARG A 371 22.75 -23.57 -16.34
N GLY A 372 22.00 -24.62 -15.97
CA GLY A 372 22.48 -26.01 -16.03
C GLY A 372 22.63 -26.58 -17.44
N GLY A 373 22.10 -25.90 -18.47
CA GLY A 373 22.24 -26.26 -19.88
C GLY A 373 23.30 -25.48 -20.66
N ARG A 374 24.19 -24.74 -19.99
CA ARG A 374 25.33 -24.04 -20.61
C ARG A 374 26.66 -24.69 -20.26
#